data_AF-A0A4Q5LGJ4-F1
#
_entry.id   AF-A0A4Q5LGJ4-F1
#
_cell.length_a   1.000
_cell.length_b   1.000
_cell.length_c   1.000
_cell.angle_alpha   90.00
_cell.angle_beta   90.00
_cell.angle_gamma   90.00
#
_symmetry.space_group_name_H-M   'P 1'
#
loop_
_entity.id
_entity.type
_entity.pdbx_description
1 polymer ?
#
loop_
_entity_poly.entity_id
_entity_poly.type
_entity_poly.pdbx_seq_one_letter_code
_entity_poly.pdbx_strand_id
1 'polypeptide(L)'
;MFRSSLFAAACSQRTVRRLAGLALTLATLSPAARAQAPDTAFTRLVQKNQFALVSTGARFSGPGWDKLEQDIRKSTLVLVGEDHGMAQIPGFAAAVGQVLKPKLYVAEIDKYQARDLSRLAAQPGLPTAFSREYPMALSFYSWAEEFELARALQAQGAALVGVEQVGSATPGRLLGLMADQTKHKASQAYLRKTAAAFQAQDRRDLVAGTYHHSTVNTLRPATLDSLRAATRAESPAVRQMLRDFEASVAI
;
A
#
# COMPACT_ATOMS: atom_id res chain seq x y z
N MET A 1 -48.04 -31.06 -12.25
CA MET A 1 -49.26 -30.93 -13.09
C MET A 1 -48.98 -29.88 -14.17
N PHE A 2 -49.09 -30.32 -15.44
CA PHE A 2 -49.22 -29.62 -16.74
C PHE A 2 -49.11 -28.08 -16.78
N ARG A 3 -48.39 -27.45 -17.72
CA ARG A 3 -48.53 -27.59 -19.19
C ARG A 3 -47.25 -27.23 -19.98
N SER A 4 -47.03 -28.02 -21.04
CA SER A 4 -46.30 -27.78 -22.30
C SER A 4 -46.89 -26.57 -23.09
N SER A 5 -46.26 -25.91 -24.08
CA SER A 5 -45.72 -26.37 -25.38
C SER A 5 -45.10 -25.16 -26.14
N LEU A 6 -43.92 -25.29 -26.77
CA LEU A 6 -43.62 -25.34 -28.24
C LEU A 6 -43.82 -24.08 -29.11
N PHE A 7 -42.75 -23.67 -29.82
CA PHE A 7 -42.62 -23.30 -31.26
C PHE A 7 -41.09 -23.08 -31.53
N ALA A 8 -40.33 -23.89 -32.31
CA ALA A 8 -40.21 -23.99 -33.78
C ALA A 8 -39.85 -22.63 -34.46
N ALA A 9 -38.98 -22.46 -35.47
CA ALA A 9 -38.09 -23.28 -36.30
C ALA A 9 -37.10 -22.29 -36.99
N ALA A 10 -35.82 -22.64 -37.20
CA ALA A 10 -35.19 -22.99 -38.49
C ALA A 10 -34.62 -21.85 -39.39
N CYS A 11 -33.35 -22.07 -39.77
CA CYS A 11 -32.73 -21.89 -41.09
C CYS A 11 -32.54 -20.48 -41.70
N SER A 12 -31.29 -20.09 -41.96
CA SER A 12 -30.83 -19.82 -43.34
C SER A 12 -29.30 -19.65 -43.40
N GLN A 13 -28.64 -20.54 -44.14
CA GLN A 13 -27.29 -20.36 -44.65
C GLN A 13 -27.32 -19.40 -45.85
N ARG A 14 -26.28 -18.57 -46.04
CA ARG A 14 -25.81 -18.25 -47.40
C ARG A 14 -24.38 -17.71 -47.42
N THR A 15 -23.73 -18.14 -48.48
CA THR A 15 -22.31 -18.25 -48.74
C THR A 15 -21.80 -17.11 -49.64
N VAL A 16 -20.48 -16.85 -49.54
CA VAL A 16 -19.54 -16.59 -50.66
C VAL A 16 -19.39 -15.17 -51.26
N ARG A 17 -18.16 -14.66 -51.06
CA ARG A 17 -17.21 -13.95 -51.95
C ARG A 17 -17.69 -12.76 -52.80
N ARG A 18 -16.90 -11.67 -52.73
CA ARG A 18 -16.22 -11.07 -53.90
C ARG A 18 -15.05 -10.16 -53.48
N LEU A 19 -13.97 -10.31 -54.24
CA LEU A 19 -12.71 -9.58 -54.22
C LEU A 19 -12.82 -8.26 -55.00
N ALA A 20 -11.80 -7.42 -54.78
CA ALA A 20 -11.24 -6.38 -55.66
C ALA A 20 -11.70 -4.93 -55.44
N GLY A 21 -10.70 -4.09 -55.15
CA GLY A 21 -10.80 -2.64 -55.04
C GLY A 21 -9.49 -2.03 -54.53
N LEU A 22 -8.44 -2.15 -55.32
CA LEU A 22 -7.11 -1.55 -55.10
C LEU A 22 -7.23 -0.02 -55.32
N ALA A 23 -6.94 0.79 -54.30
CA ALA A 23 -6.65 2.22 -54.48
C ALA A 23 -5.40 2.57 -53.68
N LEU A 24 -4.32 2.72 -54.45
CA LEU A 24 -2.98 3.10 -54.07
C LEU A 24 -3.00 4.51 -53.43
N THR A 25 -2.73 4.60 -52.12
CA THR A 25 -2.21 5.82 -51.51
C THR A 25 -0.85 5.48 -50.90
N LEU A 26 0.19 5.56 -51.74
CA LEU A 26 1.57 5.66 -51.29
C LEU A 26 1.73 7.04 -50.62
N ALA A 27 1.26 7.16 -49.39
CA ALA A 27 1.65 8.26 -48.51
C ALA A 27 3.09 7.99 -48.07
N THR A 28 4.01 8.69 -48.74
CA THR A 28 5.37 9.04 -48.33
C THR A 28 5.71 8.66 -46.88
N LEU A 29 6.24 7.44 -46.72
CA LEU A 29 7.03 7.06 -45.55
C LEU A 29 8.32 7.89 -45.58
N SER A 30 8.21 9.17 -45.21
CA SER A 30 9.37 9.92 -44.77
C SER A 30 9.93 9.14 -43.59
N PRO A 31 11.19 8.65 -43.64
CA PRO A 31 11.81 8.17 -42.42
C PRO A 31 11.80 9.37 -41.49
N ALA A 32 10.94 9.34 -40.48
CA ALA A 32 11.03 10.26 -39.37
C ALA A 32 12.48 10.14 -38.90
N ALA A 33 13.30 11.14 -39.24
CA ALA A 33 14.64 11.24 -38.75
C ALA A 33 14.47 11.14 -37.24
N ARG A 34 14.83 9.99 -36.66
CA ARG A 34 14.84 9.81 -35.22
C ARG A 34 15.77 10.91 -34.75
N ALA A 35 15.22 11.96 -34.17
CA ALA A 35 15.99 12.97 -33.49
C ALA A 35 16.79 12.22 -32.44
N GLN A 36 18.06 11.96 -32.73
CA GLN A 36 18.97 11.38 -31.77
C GLN A 36 19.06 12.41 -30.66
N ALA A 37 18.59 12.04 -29.47
CA ALA A 37 18.80 12.86 -28.29
C ALA A 37 20.29 13.24 -28.26
N PRO A 38 20.62 14.53 -28.06
CA PRO A 38 22.00 14.97 -28.15
C PRO A 38 22.88 14.13 -27.23
N ASP A 39 23.99 13.62 -27.74
CA ASP A 39 24.97 12.88 -26.96
C ASP A 39 25.68 13.86 -26.01
N THR A 40 25.06 14.10 -24.87
CA THR A 40 25.56 14.99 -23.83
C THR A 40 26.59 14.28 -22.96
N ALA A 41 27.44 15.06 -22.29
CA ALA A 41 28.32 14.50 -21.24
C ALA A 41 27.51 13.75 -20.17
N PHE A 42 26.30 14.22 -19.85
CA PHE A 42 25.38 13.53 -18.95
C PHE A 42 24.97 12.15 -19.48
N THR A 43 24.54 12.05 -20.75
CA THR A 43 24.17 10.77 -21.38
C THR A 43 25.31 9.76 -21.32
N ARG A 44 26.54 10.19 -21.66
CA ARG A 44 27.74 9.33 -21.58
C ARG A 44 28.04 8.89 -20.16
N LEU A 45 27.90 9.78 -19.18
CA LEU A 45 28.13 9.46 -17.77
C LEU A 45 27.07 8.48 -17.23
N VAL A 46 25.79 8.65 -17.59
CA VAL A 46 24.72 7.73 -17.22
C VAL A 46 25.00 6.34 -17.81
N GLN A 47 25.27 6.26 -19.12
CA GLN A 47 25.55 4.98 -19.78
C GLN A 47 26.79 4.28 -19.20
N LYS A 48 27.84 5.04 -18.86
CA LYS A 48 29.06 4.50 -18.24
C LYS A 48 28.83 3.98 -16.81
N ASN A 49 27.88 4.56 -16.08
CA ASN A 49 27.61 4.23 -14.67
C ASN A 49 26.28 3.49 -14.47
N GLN A 50 25.68 2.98 -15.55
CA GLN A 50 24.51 2.13 -15.49
C GLN A 50 24.96 0.67 -15.44
N PHE A 51 24.51 -0.04 -14.42
CA PHE A 51 24.83 -1.44 -14.23
C PHE A 51 23.58 -2.28 -14.40
N ALA A 52 23.67 -3.38 -15.15
CA ALA A 52 22.56 -4.29 -15.33
C ALA A 52 22.18 -4.94 -14.01
N LEU A 53 20.88 -4.89 -13.70
CA LEU A 53 20.26 -5.61 -12.59
C LEU A 53 19.27 -6.61 -13.20
N VAL A 54 19.48 -7.89 -12.91
CA VAL A 54 18.61 -8.97 -13.39
C VAL A 54 17.80 -9.48 -12.21
N SER A 55 16.48 -9.62 -12.41
CA SER A 55 15.57 -10.21 -11.43
C SER A 55 15.00 -11.50 -12.00
N THR A 56 15.14 -12.59 -11.23
CA THR A 56 14.54 -13.90 -11.54
C THR A 56 13.75 -14.36 -10.32
N GLY A 57 12.45 -14.06 -10.30
CA GLY A 57 11.62 -14.24 -9.11
C GLY A 57 12.13 -13.37 -7.96
N ALA A 58 12.41 -13.97 -6.81
CA ALA A 58 12.90 -13.26 -5.63
C ALA A 58 14.44 -13.09 -5.59
N ARG A 59 15.15 -13.47 -6.66
CA ARG A 59 16.62 -13.39 -6.73
C ARG A 59 17.06 -12.25 -7.64
N PHE A 60 18.09 -11.54 -7.21
CA PHE A 60 18.74 -10.48 -7.97
C PHE A 60 20.17 -10.87 -8.31
N SER A 61 20.64 -10.47 -9.49
CA SER A 61 21.98 -10.77 -9.98
C SER A 61 22.46 -9.75 -11.02
N GLY A 62 23.70 -9.93 -11.48
CA GLY A 62 24.35 -9.04 -12.44
C GLY A 62 25.19 -7.96 -11.75
N PRO A 63 25.97 -7.18 -12.54
CA PRO A 63 26.95 -6.24 -12.00
C PRO A 63 26.32 -5.15 -11.12
N GLY A 64 25.05 -4.79 -11.36
CA GLY A 64 24.33 -3.84 -10.51
C GLY A 64 24.01 -4.42 -9.14
N TRP A 65 23.60 -5.69 -9.08
CA TRP A 65 23.37 -6.39 -7.81
C TRP A 65 24.68 -6.60 -7.05
N ASP A 66 25.74 -7.05 -7.73
CA ASP A 66 27.04 -7.29 -7.10
C ASP A 66 27.58 -6.01 -6.44
N LYS A 67 27.42 -4.87 -7.12
CA LYS A 67 27.77 -3.56 -6.57
C LYS A 67 26.91 -3.20 -5.36
N LEU A 68 25.58 -3.34 -5.46
CA LEU A 68 24.66 -3.06 -4.35
C LEU A 68 24.97 -3.92 -3.14
N GLU A 69 25.20 -5.22 -3.32
CA GLU A 69 25.51 -6.14 -2.24
C GLU A 69 26.80 -5.74 -1.50
N GLN A 70 27.84 -5.34 -2.23
CA GLN A 70 29.08 -4.82 -1.64
C GLN A 70 28.85 -3.54 -0.83
N ASP A 71 28.01 -2.63 -1.31
CA ASP A 71 27.71 -1.37 -0.64
C ASP A 71 26.81 -1.60 0.59
N ILE A 72 25.80 -2.49 0.50
CA ILE A 72 24.92 -2.88 1.61
C ILE A 72 25.72 -3.53 2.73
N ARG A 73 26.65 -4.45 2.43
CA ARG A 73 27.48 -5.14 3.43
C ARG A 73 28.37 -4.19 4.25
N LYS A 74 28.67 -3.01 3.72
CA LYS A 74 29.45 -1.96 4.40
C LYS A 74 28.57 -0.94 5.13
N SER A 75 27.26 -1.01 4.95
CA SER A 75 26.31 -0.02 5.44
C SER A 75 25.70 -0.46 6.76
N THR A 76 25.54 0.49 7.70
CA THR A 76 24.79 0.26 8.95
C THR A 76 23.29 0.51 8.77
N LEU A 77 22.95 1.34 7.78
CA LEU A 77 21.58 1.72 7.43
C LEU A 77 21.44 1.71 5.92
N VAL A 78 20.32 1.19 5.43
CA VAL A 78 19.92 1.26 4.01
C VAL A 78 18.52 1.83 3.94
N LEU A 79 18.34 2.86 3.13
CA LEU A 79 17.04 3.43 2.83
C LEU A 79 16.59 2.89 1.46
N VAL A 80 15.38 2.36 1.40
CA VAL A 80 14.75 1.91 0.16
C VAL A 80 13.58 2.83 -0.09
N GLY A 81 13.69 3.66 -1.14
CA GLY A 81 12.56 4.44 -1.63
C GLY A 81 11.65 3.57 -2.49
N GLU A 82 10.36 3.91 -2.52
CA GLU A 82 9.37 3.16 -3.29
C GLU A 82 8.37 4.04 -4.03
N ASP A 83 7.80 3.48 -5.10
CA ASP A 83 6.54 3.90 -5.67
C ASP A 83 5.48 2.91 -5.20
N HIS A 84 4.46 3.39 -4.47
CA HIS A 84 3.44 2.50 -3.90
C HIS A 84 2.68 1.71 -4.98
N GLY A 85 2.45 0.42 -4.71
CA GLY A 85 1.68 -0.49 -5.56
C GLY A 85 2.52 -1.23 -6.60
N MET A 86 3.85 -1.15 -6.52
CA MET A 86 4.78 -1.88 -7.38
C MET A 86 5.21 -3.20 -6.72
N ALA A 87 4.63 -4.32 -7.16
CA ALA A 87 4.89 -5.66 -6.61
C ALA A 87 6.38 -6.08 -6.60
N GLN A 88 7.21 -5.48 -7.45
CA GLN A 88 8.65 -5.75 -7.52
C GLN A 88 9.43 -5.16 -6.34
N ILE A 89 8.95 -4.05 -5.77
CA ILE A 89 9.69 -3.30 -4.73
C ILE A 89 9.76 -4.09 -3.42
N PRO A 90 8.68 -4.72 -2.91
CA PRO A 90 8.78 -5.56 -1.72
C PRO A 90 9.75 -6.74 -1.89
N GLY A 91 9.79 -7.34 -3.08
CA GLY A 91 10.76 -8.39 -3.40
C GLY A 91 12.21 -7.89 -3.38
N PHE A 92 12.46 -6.70 -3.93
CA PHE A 92 13.77 -6.06 -3.87
C PHE A 92 14.17 -5.70 -2.43
N ALA A 93 13.27 -5.09 -1.65
CA ALA A 93 13.51 -4.75 -0.25
C ALA A 93 13.80 -6.01 0.60
N ALA A 94 13.12 -7.13 0.34
CA ALA A 94 13.40 -8.39 1.00
C ALA A 94 14.81 -8.92 0.67
N ALA A 95 15.25 -8.81 -0.59
CA ALA A 95 16.61 -9.19 -1.00
C ALA A 95 17.67 -8.30 -0.35
N VAL A 96 17.43 -6.99 -0.26
CA VAL A 96 18.28 -6.06 0.51
C VAL A 96 18.36 -6.50 1.98
N GLY A 97 17.22 -6.87 2.59
CA GLY A 97 17.14 -7.38 3.94
C GLY A 97 17.98 -8.65 4.17
N GLN A 98 18.02 -9.57 3.21
CA GLN A 98 18.83 -10.79 3.29
C GLN A 98 20.34 -10.50 3.35
N VAL A 99 20.79 -9.44 2.67
CA VAL A 99 22.19 -9.00 2.70
C VAL A 99 22.49 -8.22 3.98
N LEU A 100 21.66 -7.24 4.31
CA LEU A 100 21.87 -6.33 5.45
C LEU A 100 21.68 -7.03 6.81
N LYS A 101 20.74 -7.99 6.88
CA LYS A 101 20.27 -8.65 8.12
C LYS A 101 19.90 -7.63 9.21
N PRO A 102 18.94 -6.74 8.94
CA PRO A 102 18.64 -5.63 9.83
C PRO A 102 18.05 -6.13 11.16
N LYS A 103 18.44 -5.47 12.26
CA LYS A 103 17.76 -5.63 13.56
C LYS A 103 16.43 -4.89 13.63
N LEU A 104 16.29 -3.82 12.83
CA LEU A 104 15.12 -2.96 12.79
C LEU A 104 14.66 -2.79 11.35
N TYR A 105 13.37 -2.94 11.12
CA TYR A 105 12.71 -2.52 9.89
C TYR A 105 11.84 -1.30 10.20
N VAL A 106 12.26 -0.15 9.68
CA VAL A 106 11.57 1.12 9.89
C VAL A 106 10.68 1.38 8.68
N ALA A 107 9.38 1.47 8.90
CA ALA A 107 8.36 1.57 7.86
C ALA A 107 7.59 2.90 7.96
N GLU A 108 7.19 3.43 6.80
CA GLU A 108 6.32 4.61 6.63
C GLU A 108 4.87 4.27 6.99
N ILE A 109 4.65 3.91 8.24
CA ILE A 109 3.35 3.67 8.87
C ILE A 109 3.40 4.15 10.32
N ASP A 110 2.25 4.36 10.94
CA ASP A 110 2.23 4.76 12.35
C ASP A 110 2.61 3.61 13.29
N LYS A 111 2.98 3.95 14.51
CA LYS A 111 3.40 2.95 15.53
C LYS A 111 2.31 1.96 15.92
N TYR A 112 1.03 2.31 15.76
CA TYR A 112 -0.11 1.44 16.06
C TYR A 112 -0.33 0.43 14.94
N GLN A 113 -0.19 0.87 13.69
CA GLN A 113 -0.15 0.00 12.52
C GLN A 113 1.04 -0.96 12.60
N ALA A 114 2.23 -0.46 12.93
CA ALA A 114 3.42 -1.27 13.12
C ALA A 114 3.21 -2.38 14.17
N ARG A 115 2.50 -2.08 15.26
CA ARG A 115 2.14 -3.08 16.27
C ARG A 115 1.15 -4.12 15.73
N ASP A 116 0.11 -3.71 15.02
CA ASP A 116 -0.85 -4.64 14.40
C ASP A 116 -0.17 -5.51 13.33
N LEU A 117 0.66 -4.91 12.46
CA LEU A 117 1.45 -5.60 11.45
C LEU A 117 2.40 -6.62 12.07
N SER A 118 3.17 -6.24 13.10
CA SER A 118 4.07 -7.16 13.82
C SER A 118 3.34 -8.38 14.40
N ARG A 119 2.13 -8.15 14.95
CA ARG A 119 1.30 -9.22 15.51
C ARG A 119 0.75 -10.12 14.42
N LEU A 120 0.30 -9.55 13.30
CA LEU A 120 -0.31 -10.28 12.18
C LEU A 120 0.74 -11.07 11.40
N ALA A 121 1.90 -10.48 11.13
CA ALA A 121 2.99 -11.10 10.38
C ALA A 121 3.63 -12.28 11.15
N ALA A 122 3.49 -12.33 12.48
CA ALA A 122 3.84 -13.49 13.29
C ALA A 122 2.91 -14.71 13.10
N GLN A 123 1.72 -14.51 12.51
CA GLN A 123 0.75 -15.59 12.26
C GLN A 123 0.96 -16.19 10.87
N PRO A 124 0.55 -17.44 10.59
CA PRO A 124 0.59 -17.99 9.23
C PRO A 124 -0.39 -17.30 8.26
N GLY A 125 0.04 -17.10 7.02
CA GLY A 125 -0.78 -16.58 5.92
C GLY A 125 -1.08 -15.07 5.95
N LEU A 126 -1.79 -14.61 4.91
CA LEU A 126 -2.19 -13.20 4.75
C LEU A 126 -3.25 -12.79 5.81
N PRO A 127 -3.31 -11.51 6.22
CA PRO A 127 -4.16 -11.03 7.30
C PRO A 127 -5.60 -10.80 6.83
N THR A 128 -6.17 -11.73 6.06
CA THR A 128 -7.43 -11.54 5.31
C THR A 128 -8.62 -11.15 6.17
N ALA A 129 -8.77 -11.73 7.36
CA ALA A 129 -9.83 -11.36 8.30
C ALA A 129 -9.66 -9.92 8.79
N PHE A 130 -8.42 -9.54 9.14
CA PHE A 130 -8.12 -8.17 9.56
C PHE A 130 -8.37 -7.17 8.43
N SER A 131 -7.92 -7.44 7.21
CA SER A 131 -8.13 -6.54 6.07
C SER A 131 -9.60 -6.42 5.66
N ARG A 132 -10.43 -7.44 5.92
CA ARG A 132 -11.88 -7.36 5.73
C ARG A 132 -12.55 -6.50 6.79
N GLU A 133 -12.13 -6.65 8.04
CA GLU A 133 -12.66 -5.88 9.16
C GLU A 133 -12.21 -4.43 9.11
N TYR A 134 -10.92 -4.18 8.83
CA TYR A 134 -10.28 -2.86 8.76
C TYR A 134 -9.59 -2.64 7.39
N PRO A 135 -10.35 -2.35 6.32
CA PRO A 135 -9.78 -2.12 5.00
C PRO A 135 -8.73 -1.02 5.00
N MET A 136 -7.57 -1.29 4.41
CA MET A 136 -6.42 -0.37 4.34
C MET A 136 -5.84 0.11 5.69
N ALA A 137 -6.24 -0.47 6.82
CA ALA A 137 -5.72 -0.05 8.12
C ALA A 137 -4.25 -0.43 8.36
N LEU A 138 -3.64 -1.25 7.50
CA LEU A 138 -2.18 -1.47 7.46
C LEU A 138 -1.48 -0.59 6.41
N SER A 139 -2.15 0.42 5.86
CA SER A 139 -1.69 1.18 4.70
C SER A 139 -1.31 0.21 3.56
N PHE A 140 -0.17 0.41 2.91
CA PHE A 140 0.33 -0.41 1.81
C PHE A 140 0.59 -1.88 2.21
N TYR A 141 0.84 -2.17 3.50
CA TYR A 141 0.92 -3.55 4.02
C TYR A 141 -0.42 -4.29 4.07
N SER A 142 -1.48 -3.68 3.55
CA SER A 142 -2.75 -4.37 3.26
C SER A 142 -2.67 -5.16 1.95
N TRP A 143 -1.68 -4.88 1.10
CA TRP A 143 -1.34 -5.65 -0.09
C TRP A 143 -0.45 -6.85 0.25
N ALA A 144 -0.51 -7.90 -0.57
CA ALA A 144 0.09 -9.18 -0.24
C ALA A 144 1.62 -9.10 -0.23
N GLU A 145 2.21 -8.45 -1.23
CA GLU A 145 3.65 -8.34 -1.41
C GLU A 145 4.32 -7.57 -0.26
N GLU A 146 3.75 -6.44 0.15
CA GLU A 146 4.21 -5.62 1.27
C GLU A 146 4.04 -6.36 2.60
N PHE A 147 2.91 -7.06 2.79
CA PHE A 147 2.72 -7.88 3.97
C PHE A 147 3.75 -9.01 4.07
N GLU A 148 4.04 -9.69 2.96
CA GLU A 148 5.05 -10.74 2.89
C GLU A 148 6.47 -10.20 3.12
N LEU A 149 6.78 -8.97 2.69
CA LEU A 149 8.03 -8.29 3.08
C LEU A 149 8.14 -8.17 4.61
N ALA A 150 7.09 -7.67 5.27
CA ALA A 150 7.09 -7.53 6.73
C ALA A 150 7.29 -8.89 7.43
N ARG A 151 6.61 -9.94 6.97
CA ARG A 151 6.82 -11.31 7.45
C ARG A 151 8.25 -11.79 7.25
N ALA A 152 8.81 -11.60 6.06
CA ALA A 152 10.14 -12.08 5.71
C ALA A 152 11.22 -11.41 6.56
N LEU A 153 11.10 -10.10 6.83
CA LEU A 153 12.02 -9.38 7.70
C LEU A 153 11.84 -9.76 9.17
N GLN A 154 10.60 -9.92 9.64
CA GLN A 154 10.34 -10.36 11.00
C GLN A 154 10.84 -11.80 11.26
N ALA A 155 10.71 -12.70 10.29
CA ALA A 155 11.25 -14.06 10.35
C ALA A 155 12.79 -14.07 10.41
N GLN A 156 13.45 -13.02 9.93
CA GLN A 156 14.90 -12.81 10.08
C GLN A 156 15.28 -12.18 11.44
N GLY A 157 14.30 -11.89 12.30
CA GLY A 157 14.50 -11.28 13.61
C GLY A 157 14.48 -9.76 13.62
N ALA A 158 14.08 -9.10 12.52
CA ALA A 158 13.93 -7.65 12.50
C ALA A 158 12.69 -7.23 13.31
N ALA A 159 12.85 -6.29 14.23
CA ALA A 159 11.72 -5.64 14.87
C ALA A 159 11.16 -4.54 13.97
N LEU A 160 9.83 -4.54 13.79
CA LEU A 160 9.15 -3.60 12.91
C LEU A 160 8.75 -2.33 13.69
N VAL A 161 9.11 -1.17 13.16
CA VAL A 161 8.90 0.14 13.78
C VAL A 161 8.21 1.05 12.78
N GLY A 162 7.12 1.68 13.20
CA GLY A 162 6.43 2.72 12.44
C GLY A 162 6.88 4.11 12.89
N VAL A 163 7.16 5.00 11.95
CA VAL A 163 7.63 6.38 12.22
C VAL A 163 6.70 7.47 11.70
N GLU A 164 5.58 7.07 11.08
CA GLU A 164 4.65 8.01 10.44
C GLU A 164 3.54 8.48 11.39
N GLN A 165 2.86 9.57 11.02
CA GLN A 165 1.59 9.96 11.61
C GLN A 165 0.45 8.98 11.30
N VAL A 166 -0.67 9.11 12.01
CA VAL A 166 -1.88 8.32 11.80
C VAL A 166 -2.39 8.55 10.38
N GLY A 167 -2.39 7.48 9.56
CA GLY A 167 -2.76 7.53 8.15
C GLY A 167 -4.27 7.69 7.89
N SER A 168 -4.65 7.89 6.62
CA SER A 168 -6.04 8.20 6.22
C SER A 168 -7.08 7.10 6.48
N ALA A 169 -6.69 5.82 6.46
CA ALA A 169 -7.61 4.68 6.63
C ALA A 169 -7.55 4.04 8.05
N THR A 170 -6.81 4.65 8.97
CA THR A 170 -6.52 4.12 10.30
C THR A 170 -7.27 4.76 11.47
N PRO A 171 -7.93 5.94 11.38
CA PRO A 171 -8.57 6.57 12.54
C PRO A 171 -9.59 5.68 13.24
N GLY A 172 -10.42 4.98 12.46
CA GLY A 172 -11.37 4.01 13.01
C GLY A 172 -10.70 2.92 13.84
N ARG A 173 -9.61 2.33 13.33
CA ARG A 173 -8.83 1.32 14.05
C ARG A 173 -8.19 1.91 15.31
N LEU A 174 -7.59 3.09 15.23
CA LEU A 174 -6.95 3.77 16.36
C LEU A 174 -7.95 4.05 17.49
N LEU A 175 -9.13 4.59 17.18
CA LEU A 175 -10.16 4.84 18.19
C LEU A 175 -10.70 3.53 18.79
N GLY A 176 -10.75 2.45 18.01
CA GLY A 176 -11.02 1.10 18.51
C GLY A 176 -10.01 0.66 19.57
N LEU A 177 -8.72 0.90 19.33
CA LEU A 177 -7.64 0.62 20.28
C LEU A 177 -7.71 1.47 21.53
N MET A 178 -8.07 2.75 21.40
CA MET A 178 -8.32 3.62 22.54
C MET A 178 -9.46 3.08 23.39
N ALA A 179 -10.54 2.62 22.75
CA ALA A 179 -11.69 2.03 23.44
C ALA A 179 -11.34 0.72 24.16
N ASP A 180 -10.47 -0.12 23.58
CA ASP A 180 -9.94 -1.33 24.23
C ASP A 180 -9.16 -1.02 25.51
N GLN A 181 -8.49 0.13 25.58
CA GLN A 181 -7.66 0.55 26.71
C GLN A 181 -8.36 1.50 27.69
N THR A 182 -9.61 1.85 27.41
CA THR A 182 -10.42 2.79 28.18
C THR A 182 -11.11 2.07 29.34
N LYS A 183 -11.08 2.66 30.54
CA LYS A 183 -11.72 2.07 31.74
C LYS A 183 -13.16 2.52 31.92
N HIS A 184 -13.48 3.77 31.57
CA HIS A 184 -14.82 4.30 31.77
C HIS A 184 -15.76 3.86 30.65
N LYS A 185 -16.86 3.20 31.02
CA LYS A 185 -17.82 2.64 30.05
C LYS A 185 -18.39 3.70 29.08
N ALA A 186 -18.67 4.91 29.57
CA ALA A 186 -19.18 5.99 28.75
C ALA A 186 -18.16 6.42 27.68
N SER A 187 -16.90 6.62 28.07
CA SER A 187 -15.80 6.94 27.16
C SER A 187 -15.54 5.82 26.17
N GLN A 188 -15.57 4.56 26.61
CA GLN A 188 -15.41 3.40 25.75
C GLN A 188 -16.51 3.34 24.69
N ALA A 189 -17.78 3.48 25.10
CA ALA A 189 -18.92 3.46 24.19
C ALA A 189 -18.83 4.61 23.17
N TYR A 190 -18.45 5.81 23.64
CA TYR A 190 -18.22 6.96 22.77
C TYR A 190 -17.12 6.68 21.73
N LEU A 191 -15.96 6.20 22.16
CA LEU A 191 -14.84 5.88 21.27
C LEU A 191 -15.20 4.78 20.26
N ARG A 192 -15.92 3.73 20.66
CA ARG A 192 -16.40 2.68 19.73
C ARG A 192 -17.35 3.22 18.69
N LYS A 193 -18.32 4.05 19.10
CA LYS A 193 -19.27 4.68 18.18
C LYS A 193 -18.55 5.55 17.16
N THR A 194 -17.62 6.38 17.63
CA THR A 194 -16.84 7.28 16.76
C THR A 194 -15.90 6.49 15.85
N ALA A 195 -15.26 5.43 16.35
CA ALA A 195 -14.43 4.51 15.56
C ALA A 195 -15.21 3.93 14.37
N ALA A 196 -16.40 3.39 14.63
CA ALA A 196 -17.26 2.83 13.58
C ALA A 196 -17.68 3.90 12.55
N ALA A 197 -17.96 5.12 13.00
CA ALA A 197 -18.32 6.22 12.10
C ALA A 197 -17.15 6.63 11.19
N PHE A 198 -15.95 6.81 11.75
CA PHE A 198 -14.74 7.14 10.98
C PHE A 198 -14.39 6.04 9.99
N GLN A 199 -14.37 4.78 10.45
CA GLN A 199 -14.08 3.64 9.57
C GLN A 199 -15.07 3.54 8.41
N ALA A 200 -16.37 3.78 8.66
CA ALA A 200 -17.38 3.76 7.61
C ALA A 200 -17.19 4.92 6.62
N GLN A 201 -16.78 6.10 7.08
CA GLN A 201 -16.47 7.24 6.22
C GLN A 201 -15.21 6.96 5.38
N ASP A 202 -14.09 6.65 6.02
CA ASP A 202 -12.81 6.42 5.34
C ASP A 202 -12.91 5.30 4.31
N ARG A 203 -13.69 4.25 4.61
CA ARG A 203 -13.97 3.18 3.64
C ARG A 203 -14.76 3.69 2.43
N ARG A 204 -15.77 4.54 2.63
CA ARG A 204 -16.53 5.11 1.49
C ARG A 204 -15.62 5.97 0.63
N ASP A 205 -14.79 6.81 1.26
CA ASP A 205 -13.88 7.71 0.56
C ASP A 205 -12.80 6.96 -0.20
N LEU A 206 -12.25 5.88 0.38
CA LEU A 206 -11.32 4.97 -0.30
C LEU A 206 -11.94 4.35 -1.55
N VAL A 207 -13.17 3.82 -1.44
CA VAL A 207 -13.88 3.20 -2.58
C VAL A 207 -14.20 4.23 -3.67
N ALA A 208 -14.51 5.46 -3.28
CA ALA A 208 -14.78 6.56 -4.20
C ALA A 208 -13.52 7.21 -4.78
N GLY A 209 -12.32 6.88 -4.28
CA GLY A 209 -11.07 7.54 -4.65
C GLY A 209 -10.96 8.98 -4.14
N THR A 210 -11.78 9.39 -3.16
CA THR A 210 -11.82 10.74 -2.60
C THR A 210 -10.97 10.86 -1.34
N TYR A 211 -9.67 10.57 -1.45
CA TYR A 211 -8.75 10.52 -0.30
C TYR A 211 -8.67 11.82 0.52
N HIS A 212 -8.89 12.98 -0.11
CA HIS A 212 -8.95 14.28 0.56
C HIS A 212 -10.18 14.43 1.49
N HIS A 213 -11.16 13.53 1.41
CA HIS A 213 -12.32 13.47 2.30
C HIS A 213 -12.13 12.56 3.51
N SER A 214 -10.99 11.86 3.61
CA SER A 214 -10.70 10.99 4.74
C SER A 214 -10.81 11.75 6.06
N THR A 215 -11.07 11.01 7.13
CA THR A 215 -11.27 11.56 8.48
C THR A 215 -10.10 12.46 8.87
N VAL A 216 -8.85 12.05 8.61
CA VAL A 216 -7.67 12.86 8.99
C VAL A 216 -7.63 14.22 8.30
N ASN A 217 -8.19 14.32 7.09
CA ASN A 217 -8.19 15.55 6.28
C ASN A 217 -9.42 16.44 6.54
N THR A 218 -10.49 15.90 7.13
CA THR A 218 -11.79 16.60 7.24
C THR A 218 -12.30 16.72 8.67
N LEU A 219 -11.50 16.32 9.66
CA LEU A 219 -11.94 16.28 11.04
C LEU A 219 -12.27 17.68 11.57
N ARG A 220 -13.49 17.85 12.07
CA ARG A 220 -13.94 19.12 12.65
C ARG A 220 -13.31 19.35 14.03
N PRO A 221 -12.93 20.60 14.39
CA PRO A 221 -12.40 20.94 15.72
C PRO A 221 -13.31 20.48 16.87
N ALA A 222 -14.63 20.64 16.74
CA ALA A 222 -15.58 20.21 17.77
C ALA A 222 -15.55 18.68 18.01
N THR A 223 -15.21 17.88 16.99
CA THR A 223 -15.03 16.44 17.14
C THR A 223 -13.77 16.14 17.97
N LEU A 224 -12.68 16.87 17.75
CA LEU A 224 -11.48 16.77 18.59
C LEU A 224 -11.76 17.16 20.04
N ASP A 225 -12.50 18.24 20.27
CA ASP A 225 -12.88 18.66 21.63
C ASP A 225 -13.70 17.58 22.36
N SER A 226 -14.59 16.92 21.62
CA SER A 226 -15.36 15.79 22.15
C SER A 226 -14.46 14.59 22.51
N LEU A 227 -13.46 14.28 21.66
CA LEU A 227 -12.48 13.24 21.94
C LEU A 227 -11.59 13.57 23.16
N ARG A 228 -11.16 14.83 23.30
CA ARG A 228 -10.44 15.33 24.49
C ARG A 228 -11.26 15.16 25.75
N ALA A 229 -12.52 15.59 25.71
CA ALA A 229 -13.42 15.47 26.86
C ALA A 229 -13.63 14.00 27.26
N ALA A 230 -13.86 13.12 26.28
CA ALA A 230 -14.06 11.69 26.52
C ALA A 230 -12.84 10.98 27.10
N THR A 231 -11.62 11.44 26.78
CA THR A 231 -10.37 10.75 27.16
C THR A 231 -9.61 11.43 28.30
N ARG A 232 -10.04 12.60 28.79
CA ARG A 232 -9.29 13.38 29.80
C ARG A 232 -8.92 12.56 31.04
N ALA A 233 -9.84 11.72 31.51
CA ALA A 233 -9.72 10.93 32.72
C ALA A 233 -9.16 9.51 32.46
N GLU A 234 -8.80 9.18 31.23
CA GLU A 234 -8.30 7.86 30.86
C GLU A 234 -6.81 7.67 31.19
N SER A 235 -6.27 6.50 30.87
CA SER A 235 -4.85 6.21 31.09
C SER A 235 -3.93 7.16 30.29
N PRO A 236 -2.68 7.36 30.73
CA PRO A 236 -1.69 8.09 29.94
C PRO A 236 -1.52 7.54 28.51
N ALA A 237 -1.69 6.23 28.32
CA ALA A 237 -1.61 5.57 27.02
C ALA A 237 -2.73 6.01 26.07
N VAL A 238 -3.99 6.01 26.53
CA VAL A 238 -5.14 6.50 25.73
C VAL A 238 -4.98 7.97 25.40
N ARG A 239 -4.52 8.79 26.35
CA ARG A 239 -4.25 10.21 26.08
C ARG A 239 -3.09 10.42 25.09
N GLN A 240 -2.09 9.55 25.08
CA GLN A 240 -1.03 9.61 24.07
C GLN A 240 -1.56 9.26 22.68
N MET A 241 -2.41 8.24 22.56
CA MET A 241 -3.09 7.90 21.29
C MET A 241 -3.89 9.08 20.73
N LEU A 242 -4.60 9.81 21.60
CA LEU A 242 -5.29 11.02 21.16
C LEU A 242 -4.32 12.10 20.69
N ARG A 243 -3.23 12.36 21.42
CA ARG A 243 -2.23 13.36 21.01
C ARG A 243 -1.60 13.03 19.66
N ASP A 244 -1.29 11.76 19.42
CA ASP A 244 -0.71 11.32 18.16
C ASP A 244 -1.73 11.50 17.02
N PHE A 245 -3.00 11.18 17.26
CA PHE A 245 -4.08 11.46 16.31
C PHE A 245 -4.26 12.97 16.04
N GLU A 246 -4.23 13.81 17.08
CA GLU A 246 -4.32 15.26 16.96
C GLU A 246 -3.18 15.87 16.15
N ALA A 247 -1.95 15.38 16.33
CA ALA A 247 -0.80 15.79 15.55
C ALA A 247 -0.95 15.41 14.06
N SER A 248 -1.71 14.35 13.77
CA SER A 248 -1.91 13.83 12.41
C SER A 248 -2.95 14.62 11.61
N VAL A 249 -3.91 15.27 12.28
CA VAL A 249 -4.99 16.05 11.64
C VAL A 249 -4.70 17.55 11.54
N ALA A 250 -3.52 17.98 11.98
CA ALA A 250 -3.09 19.38 12.00
C ALA A 250 -2.20 19.75 10.79
N ILE A 251 -2.09 18.86 9.80
CA ILE A 251 -1.27 18.97 8.58
C ILE A 251 -2.18 19.29 7.40
#